data_AF-A0A538BUH5-F1
#
_entry.id   AF-A0A538BUH5-F1
#
_cell.length_a   1.000
_cell.length_b   1.000
_cell.length_c   1.000
_cell.angle_alpha   90.00
_cell.angle_beta   90.00
_cell.angle_gamma   90.00
#
_symmetry.space_group_name_H-M   'P 1'
#
loop_
_entity.id
_entity.type
_entity.pdbx_description
1 polymer ?
#
loop_
_entity_poly.entity_id
_entity_poly.type
_entity_poly.pdbx_seq_one_letter_code
_entity_poly.pdbx_strand_id
1 'polypeptide(L)'
;MPEVARVLSERLRLWLERGTSEEGRGFWLRDAATDEPVRWRDERIRVVKVAGASYRADALQDDGFEPGRKLALVPEPENEHDPNALAIWNEERTLQVGYVPAEVAPEVPRDWKAVSLWEFRGLEGDRIGLRVLLAPADAWIGLPR
;
A
#
# COMPACT_ATOMS: atom_id res chain seq x y z
N MET A 1 -15.05 23.13 -28.41
CA MET A 1 -13.72 22.62 -28.03
C MET A 1 -13.04 23.67 -27.15
N PRO A 2 -12.47 23.34 -25.97
CA PRO A 2 -12.54 22.09 -25.24
C PRO A 2 -12.91 22.24 -23.74
N GLU A 3 -13.64 21.25 -23.21
CA GLU A 3 -13.29 20.51 -21.99
C GLU A 3 -12.85 21.26 -20.71
N VAL A 4 -13.54 22.34 -20.30
CA VAL A 4 -13.22 23.07 -19.05
C VAL A 4 -14.00 22.56 -17.82
N ALA A 5 -14.60 21.38 -17.88
CA ALA A 5 -15.42 20.82 -16.80
C ALA A 5 -14.95 19.45 -16.27
N ARG A 6 -13.66 19.10 -16.42
CA ARG A 6 -13.05 17.95 -15.72
C ARG A 6 -12.25 18.33 -14.47
N VAL A 7 -12.49 19.52 -13.91
CA VAL A 7 -11.79 20.06 -12.74
C VAL A 7 -12.56 19.80 -11.43
N LEU A 8 -13.27 18.67 -11.32
CA LEU A 8 -13.89 18.23 -10.07
C LEU A 8 -13.37 16.84 -9.72
N SER A 9 -12.26 16.80 -8.99
CA SER A 9 -11.98 15.85 -7.90
C SER A 9 -12.80 14.54 -7.93
N GLU A 10 -12.54 13.68 -8.92
CA GLU A 10 -13.01 12.29 -8.90
C GLU A 10 -12.15 11.55 -7.89
N ARG A 11 -12.45 11.74 -6.58
CA ARG A 11 -11.77 11.02 -5.50
C ARG A 11 -11.69 9.55 -5.88
N LEU A 12 -10.48 9.04 -6.12
CA LEU A 12 -10.26 7.68 -6.54
C LEU A 12 -10.99 6.73 -5.57
N ARG A 13 -11.95 5.96 -6.06
CA ARG A 13 -12.73 5.03 -5.23
C ARG A 13 -12.33 3.61 -5.55
N LEU A 14 -11.67 2.97 -4.61
CA LEU A 14 -11.23 1.58 -4.72
C LEU A 14 -12.04 0.71 -3.78
N TRP A 15 -12.60 -0.35 -4.33
CA TRP A 15 -13.16 -1.45 -3.57
C TRP A 15 -12.09 -2.53 -3.43
N LEU A 16 -11.85 -2.96 -2.20
CA LEU A 16 -10.99 -4.09 -1.89
C LEU A 16 -11.82 -5.37 -1.97
N GLU A 17 -11.49 -6.26 -2.90
CA GLU A 17 -12.13 -7.56 -3.05
C GLU A 17 -11.22 -8.64 -2.47
N ARG A 18 -11.72 -9.49 -1.56
CA ARG A 18 -10.88 -10.52 -0.94
C ARG A 18 -10.30 -11.45 -2.00
N GLY A 19 -8.99 -11.60 -1.98
CA GLY A 19 -8.23 -12.45 -2.88
C GLY A 19 -7.36 -13.43 -2.10
N THR A 20 -7.26 -14.66 -2.60
CA THR A 20 -6.31 -15.66 -2.12
C THR A 20 -5.56 -16.23 -3.31
N SER A 21 -4.27 -16.49 -3.15
CA SER A 21 -3.44 -17.24 -4.11
C SER A 21 -2.63 -18.31 -3.36
N GLU A 22 -1.94 -19.17 -4.11
CA GLU A 22 -1.03 -20.15 -3.53
C GLU A 22 0.12 -19.51 -2.72
N GLU A 23 0.49 -18.27 -3.05
CA GLU A 23 1.60 -17.55 -2.42
C GLU A 23 1.16 -16.63 -1.27
N GLY A 24 -0.13 -16.46 -1.03
CA GLY A 24 -0.62 -15.57 0.03
C GLY A 24 -2.08 -15.15 -0.08
N ARG A 25 -2.45 -14.11 0.67
CA ARG A 25 -3.83 -13.59 0.69
C ARG A 25 -3.86 -12.08 0.84
N GLY A 26 -4.96 -11.46 0.45
CA GLY A 26 -5.14 -10.03 0.57
C GLY A 26 -6.35 -9.52 -0.17
N PHE A 27 -6.17 -8.43 -0.90
CA PHE A 27 -7.23 -7.78 -1.65
C PHE A 27 -6.82 -7.47 -3.09
N TRP A 28 -7.73 -7.78 -4.01
CA TRP A 28 -7.76 -7.23 -5.36
C TRP A 28 -8.41 -5.85 -5.33
N LEU A 29 -8.04 -5.02 -6.30
CA LEU A 29 -8.55 -3.66 -6.42
C LEU A 29 -9.61 -3.62 -7.51
N ARG A 30 -10.76 -3.02 -7.21
CA ARG A 30 -11.81 -2.70 -8.17
C ARG A 30 -12.13 -1.23 -8.11
N ASP A 31 -12.38 -0.61 -9.25
CA ASP A 31 -12.84 0.77 -9.30
C ASP A 31 -14.32 0.79 -8.88
N ALA A 32 -14.65 1.49 -7.81
CA ALA A 32 -16.03 1.50 -7.31
C ALA A 32 -16.99 2.32 -8.20
N ALA A 33 -16.48 3.12 -9.14
CA ALA A 33 -17.30 3.85 -10.10
C ALA A 33 -17.65 3.00 -11.33
N THR A 34 -16.71 2.17 -11.81
CA THR A 34 -16.92 1.36 -13.03
C THR A 34 -17.11 -0.14 -12.77
N ASP A 35 -16.87 -0.61 -11.54
CA ASP A 35 -16.76 -2.02 -11.16
C ASP A 35 -15.69 -2.80 -11.97
N GLU A 36 -14.75 -2.10 -12.58
CA GLU A 36 -13.67 -2.73 -13.33
C GLU A 36 -12.48 -3.08 -12.43
N PRO A 37 -11.78 -4.19 -12.69
CA PRO A 37 -10.58 -4.54 -11.95
C PRO A 37 -9.47 -3.52 -12.20
N VAL A 38 -8.96 -2.91 -11.13
CA VAL A 38 -7.83 -1.99 -11.18
C VAL A 38 -6.54 -2.78 -11.08
N ARG A 39 -5.71 -2.66 -12.12
CA ARG A 39 -4.41 -3.32 -12.14
C ARG A 39 -3.48 -2.63 -11.13
N TRP A 40 -2.61 -3.41 -10.50
CA TRP A 40 -1.59 -2.87 -9.58
C TRP A 40 -0.58 -1.92 -10.22
N ARG A 41 -0.52 -1.85 -11.56
CA ARG A 41 0.29 -0.91 -12.34
C ARG A 41 -0.49 0.32 -12.82
N ASP A 42 -1.72 0.52 -12.34
CA ASP A 42 -2.53 1.69 -12.70
C ASP A 42 -1.83 2.99 -12.26
N GLU A 43 -1.89 4.00 -13.09
CA GLU A 43 -1.15 5.26 -12.94
C GLU A 43 -1.61 6.05 -11.71
N ARG A 44 -2.86 5.85 -11.29
CA ARG A 44 -3.53 6.55 -10.18
C ARG A 44 -3.13 6.02 -8.80
N ILE A 45 -2.46 4.86 -8.75
CA ILE A 45 -2.01 4.20 -7.52
C ILE A 45 -0.59 3.68 -7.67
N ARG A 46 0.01 3.23 -6.57
CA ARG A 46 1.23 2.42 -6.61
C ARG A 46 1.09 1.24 -5.67
N VAL A 47 1.27 0.02 -6.18
CA VAL A 47 1.33 -1.17 -5.34
C VAL A 47 2.77 -1.65 -5.31
N VAL A 48 3.37 -1.63 -4.12
CA VAL A 48 4.79 -1.95 -3.92
C VAL A 48 4.97 -3.11 -2.96
N LYS A 49 6.00 -3.93 -3.19
CA LYS A 49 6.45 -4.90 -2.19
C LYS A 49 7.33 -4.18 -1.18
N VAL A 50 7.05 -4.34 0.11
CA VAL A 50 7.83 -3.71 1.18
C VAL A 50 9.28 -4.18 1.11
N ALA A 51 10.20 -3.22 0.99
CA ALA A 51 11.62 -3.46 1.02
C ALA A 51 12.08 -3.68 2.47
N GLY A 52 12.95 -4.66 2.67
CA GLY A 52 13.52 -4.97 3.99
C GLY A 52 12.59 -5.71 4.96
N ALA A 53 11.37 -6.08 4.55
CA ALA A 53 10.42 -6.79 5.41
C ALA A 53 10.96 -8.12 5.97
N SER A 54 11.80 -8.81 5.22
CA SER A 54 12.46 -10.06 5.67
C SER A 54 13.44 -9.86 6.82
N TYR A 55 14.06 -8.69 6.95
CA TYR A 55 14.94 -8.37 8.09
C TYR A 55 14.15 -8.02 9.36
N ARG A 56 12.84 -7.87 9.24
CA ARG A 56 11.91 -7.50 10.32
C ARG A 56 10.78 -8.52 10.44
N ALA A 57 11.12 -9.80 10.34
CA ALA A 57 10.16 -10.91 10.33
C ALA A 57 9.23 -10.91 11.56
N ASP A 58 9.75 -10.54 12.74
CA ASP A 58 8.94 -10.44 13.97
C ASP A 58 7.89 -9.33 13.89
N ALA A 59 8.31 -8.11 13.49
CA ALA A 59 7.39 -6.99 13.31
C ALA A 59 6.39 -7.27 12.18
N LEU A 60 6.81 -8.00 11.15
CA LEU A 60 5.95 -8.42 10.05
C LEU A 60 4.83 -9.35 10.50
N GLN A 61 4.94 -10.09 11.62
CA GLN A 61 3.85 -10.92 12.13
C GLN A 61 2.75 -10.12 12.82
N ASP A 62 2.94 -8.83 13.09
CA ASP A 62 1.97 -8.01 13.81
C ASP A 62 0.65 -7.86 13.03
N ASP A 63 -0.47 -7.89 13.77
CA ASP A 63 -1.82 -7.78 13.20
C ASP A 63 -2.08 -6.40 12.58
N GLY A 64 -1.32 -5.38 12.97
CA GLY A 64 -1.32 -4.05 12.36
C GLY A 64 -0.90 -4.04 10.90
N PHE A 65 -0.28 -5.12 10.39
CA PHE A 65 0.06 -5.29 8.98
C PHE A 65 -0.86 -6.28 8.24
N GLU A 66 -1.93 -6.79 8.86
CA GLU A 66 -2.93 -7.58 8.14
C GLU A 66 -3.43 -6.84 6.89
N PRO A 67 -3.74 -7.54 5.80
CA PRO A 67 -4.38 -6.92 4.65
C PRO A 67 -5.59 -6.09 5.08
N GLY A 68 -5.74 -4.91 4.51
CA GLY A 68 -6.81 -3.95 4.78
C GLY A 68 -6.51 -2.98 5.92
N ARG A 69 -5.44 -3.21 6.71
CA ARG A 69 -4.98 -2.27 7.73
C ARG A 69 -4.33 -1.05 7.11
N LYS A 70 -4.57 0.11 7.72
CA LYS A 70 -3.90 1.35 7.35
C LYS A 70 -2.47 1.31 7.89
N LEU A 71 -1.56 1.86 7.11
CA LEU A 71 -0.16 1.95 7.45
C LEU A 71 0.27 3.42 7.45
N ALA A 72 1.22 3.74 8.31
CA ALA A 72 1.81 5.07 8.35
C ALA A 72 3.07 5.10 7.50
N LEU A 73 3.13 6.07 6.59
CA LEU A 73 4.35 6.42 5.85
C LEU A 73 5.08 7.52 6.60
N VAL A 74 6.34 7.28 6.92
CA VAL A 74 7.20 8.23 7.63
C VAL A 74 8.42 8.54 6.75
N PRO A 75 8.56 9.76 6.21
CA PRO A 75 9.74 10.13 5.45
C PRO A 75 10.96 10.27 6.36
N GLU A 76 12.10 9.75 5.90
CA GLU A 76 13.39 9.84 6.57
C GLU A 76 14.38 10.62 5.70
N PRO A 77 14.24 11.96 5.59
CA PRO A 77 15.11 12.77 4.74
C PRO A 77 16.57 12.81 5.20
N GLU A 78 16.82 12.46 6.46
CA GLU A 78 18.16 12.38 7.06
C GLU A 78 18.80 10.99 6.93
N ASN A 79 18.16 10.06 6.23
CA ASN A 79 18.68 8.71 6.03
C ASN A 79 19.95 8.76 5.16
N GLU A 80 21.06 8.24 5.70
CA GLU A 80 22.38 8.28 5.06
C GLU A 80 22.45 7.52 3.72
N HIS A 81 21.54 6.57 3.49
CA HIS A 81 21.52 5.77 2.28
C HIS A 81 20.63 6.36 1.19
N ASP A 82 19.46 6.86 1.56
CA ASP A 82 18.48 7.42 0.62
C ASP A 82 17.69 8.56 1.28
N PRO A 83 17.89 9.83 0.87
CA PRO A 83 17.14 10.96 1.41
C PRO A 83 15.65 10.95 1.02
N ASN A 84 15.22 10.06 0.13
CA ASN A 84 13.81 9.85 -0.20
C ASN A 84 13.20 8.65 0.54
N ALA A 85 13.93 8.02 1.47
CA ALA A 85 13.46 6.85 2.19
C ALA A 85 12.10 7.12 2.85
N LEU A 86 11.13 6.24 2.58
CA LEU A 86 9.81 6.25 3.19
C LEU A 86 9.65 4.98 4.01
N ALA A 87 9.77 5.11 5.33
CA ALA A 87 9.55 4.02 6.25
C ALA A 87 8.06 3.68 6.33
N ILE A 88 7.74 2.38 6.35
CA ILE A 88 6.39 1.84 6.48
C ILE A 88 6.22 1.32 7.89
N TRP A 89 5.28 1.93 8.60
CA TRP A 89 4.92 1.62 9.97
C TRP A 89 3.47 1.15 10.06
N ASN A 90 3.10 0.47 11.16
CA ASN A 90 1.69 0.26 11.48
C ASN A 90 0.98 1.61 11.75
N GLU A 91 -0.36 1.61 11.78
CA GLU A 91 -1.15 2.83 11.96
C GLU A 91 -0.73 3.62 13.22
N GLU A 92 -0.40 2.92 14.31
CA GLU A 92 0.00 3.49 15.59
C GLU A 92 1.44 4.00 15.61
N ARG A 93 2.24 3.75 14.56
CA ARG A 93 3.67 4.08 14.48
C ARG A 93 4.50 3.48 15.62
N THR A 94 4.12 2.30 16.08
CA THR A 94 4.84 1.56 17.13
C THR A 94 5.79 0.53 16.54
N LEU A 95 5.46 -0.03 15.36
CA LEU A 95 6.26 -1.04 14.67
C LEU A 95 6.52 -0.61 13.23
N GLN A 96 7.78 -0.71 12.82
CA GLN A 96 8.20 -0.50 11.44
C GLN A 96 8.46 -1.86 10.79
N VAL A 97 7.80 -2.11 9.66
CA VAL A 97 7.94 -3.36 8.90
C VAL A 97 8.97 -3.26 7.79
N GLY A 98 9.29 -2.06 7.31
CA GLY A 98 10.29 -1.87 6.27
C GLY A 98 10.18 -0.51 5.60
N TYR A 99 10.47 -0.46 4.31
CA TYR A 99 10.50 0.76 3.51
C TYR A 99 9.76 0.59 2.18
N VAL A 100 9.31 1.71 1.63
CA VAL A 100 8.97 1.78 0.19
C VAL A 100 10.27 1.54 -0.60
N PRO A 101 10.25 0.75 -1.69
CA PRO A 101 11.42 0.58 -2.55
C PRO A 101 11.99 1.92 -3.01
N ALA A 102 13.32 2.07 -2.98
CA ALA A 102 14.00 3.32 -3.31
C ALA A 102 13.71 3.84 -4.73
N GLU A 103 13.40 2.94 -5.67
CA GLU A 103 12.98 3.33 -7.03
C GLU A 103 11.61 4.03 -7.06
N VAL A 104 10.70 3.69 -6.13
CA VAL A 104 9.34 4.22 -6.06
C VAL A 104 9.24 5.38 -5.06
N ALA A 105 10.02 5.34 -3.98
CA ALA A 105 9.97 6.33 -2.91
C ALA A 105 10.01 7.82 -3.38
N PRO A 106 10.87 8.24 -4.33
CA PRO A 106 10.89 9.63 -4.80
C PRO A 106 9.65 10.02 -5.63
N GLU A 107 8.95 9.04 -6.20
CA GLU A 107 7.71 9.28 -6.97
C GLU A 107 6.47 9.39 -6.08
N VAL A 108 6.56 9.00 -4.81
CA VAL A 108 5.41 8.96 -3.89
C VAL A 108 5.23 10.34 -3.24
N PRO A 109 4.12 11.04 -3.51
CA PRO A 109 3.83 12.30 -2.84
C PRO A 109 3.65 12.11 -1.33
N ARG A 110 4.08 13.09 -0.54
CA ARG A 110 4.13 13.00 0.92
C ARG A 110 2.77 12.91 1.61
N ASP A 111 1.71 13.33 0.93
CA ASP A 111 0.33 13.29 1.41
C ASP A 111 -0.35 11.94 1.12
N TRP A 112 0.27 11.07 0.32
CA TRP A 112 -0.27 9.75 0.05
C TRP A 112 -0.37 8.91 1.31
N LYS A 113 -1.35 8.00 1.30
CA LYS A 113 -1.56 7.04 2.36
C LYS A 113 -1.21 5.64 1.91
N ALA A 114 -0.90 4.80 2.90
CA ALA A 114 -0.58 3.41 2.71
C ALA A 114 -1.66 2.50 3.33
N VAL A 115 -1.98 1.42 2.64
CA VAL A 115 -2.86 0.35 3.13
C VAL A 115 -2.19 -0.99 2.82
N SER A 116 -2.15 -1.88 3.80
CA SER A 116 -1.71 -3.26 3.59
C SER A 116 -2.63 -3.92 2.56
N LEU A 117 -2.10 -4.36 1.44
CA LEU A 117 -2.91 -4.90 0.35
C LEU A 117 -2.85 -6.42 0.29
N TRP A 118 -1.65 -6.97 0.40
CA TRP A 118 -1.41 -8.39 0.22
C TRP A 118 -0.31 -8.87 1.16
N GLU A 119 -0.52 -9.98 1.83
CA GLU A 119 0.51 -10.67 2.60
C GLU A 119 0.96 -11.92 1.86
N PHE A 120 2.27 -12.13 1.80
CA PHE A 120 2.85 -13.38 1.33
C PHE A 120 3.05 -14.29 2.52
N ARG A 121 2.65 -15.56 2.37
CA ARG A 121 2.78 -16.55 3.44
C ARG A 121 3.81 -17.60 3.07
N GLY A 122 4.67 -17.94 4.02
CA GLY A 122 5.60 -19.03 3.91
C GLY A 122 4.90 -20.39 4.06
N LEU A 123 5.67 -21.46 3.91
CA LEU A 123 5.18 -22.84 4.03
C LEU A 123 4.61 -23.15 5.42
N GLU A 124 5.11 -22.47 6.45
CA GLU A 124 4.69 -22.62 7.85
C GLU A 124 3.49 -21.73 8.22
N GLY A 125 3.02 -20.91 7.27
CA GLY A 125 1.88 -20.00 7.46
C GLY A 125 2.26 -18.59 7.91
N ASP A 126 3.52 -18.37 8.28
CA ASP A 126 4.06 -17.08 8.70
C ASP A 126 4.07 -16.06 7.55
N ARG A 127 3.91 -14.78 7.89
CA ARG A 127 4.03 -13.69 6.91
C ARG A 127 5.49 -13.52 6.53
N ILE A 128 5.84 -13.74 5.26
CA ILE A 128 7.21 -13.59 4.72
C ILE A 128 7.37 -12.35 3.84
N GLY A 129 6.28 -11.66 3.55
CA GLY A 129 6.32 -10.38 2.85
C GLY A 129 5.00 -9.66 2.86
N LEU A 130 5.05 -8.38 2.48
CA LEU A 130 3.89 -7.51 2.40
C LEU A 130 3.92 -6.72 1.09
N ARG A 131 2.76 -6.57 0.45
CA ARG A 131 2.50 -5.53 -0.54
C ARG A 131 1.61 -4.48 0.08
N VAL A 132 1.96 -3.24 -0.22
CA VAL A 132 1.26 -2.06 0.26
C VAL A 132 0.71 -1.32 -0.94
N LEU A 133 -0.55 -0.93 -0.84
CA LEU A 133 -1.19 0.03 -1.71
C LEU A 133 -0.87 1.44 -1.23
N LEU A 134 -0.24 2.21 -2.09
CA LEU A 134 -0.04 3.65 -1.95
C LEU A 134 -1.06 4.34 -2.83
N ALA A 135 -1.85 5.23 -2.24
CA ALA A 135 -2.90 5.96 -2.94
C ALA A 135 -2.98 7.41 -2.42
N PRO A 136 -3.56 8.33 -3.21
CA PRO A 136 -3.82 9.70 -2.76
C PRO A 136 -4.56 9.77 -1.41
N ALA A 137 -4.29 10.81 -0.63
CA ALA A 137 -4.86 11.00 0.71
C ALA A 137 -6.40 10.95 0.70
N ASP A 138 -7.00 11.53 -0.34
CA ASP A 138 -8.43 11.69 -0.55
C ASP A 138 -9.10 10.49 -1.24
N ALA A 139 -8.31 9.49 -1.67
CA ALA A 139 -8.84 8.27 -2.28
C ALA A 139 -9.74 7.52 -1.28
N TRP A 140 -10.94 7.14 -1.68
CA TRP A 140 -11.78 6.28 -0.86
C TRP A 140 -11.39 4.82 -1.07
N ILE A 141 -11.09 4.10 0.01
CA ILE A 141 -10.75 2.67 -0.03
C ILE A 141 -11.78 1.94 0.82
N GLY A 142 -12.69 1.22 0.17
CA GLY A 142 -13.72 0.41 0.82
C GLY A 142 -13.22 -0.99 1.13
N LEU A 143 -13.30 -1.41 2.38
CA LEU A 143 -13.09 -2.81 2.77
C LEU A 143 -14.34 -3.64 2.42
N PRO A 144 -14.17 -4.89 1.98
CA PRO A 144 -15.31 -5.76 1.73
C PRO A 144 -15.97 -6.10 3.08
N ARG A 145 -17.30 -6.02 3.11
CA ARG A 145 -18.13 -6.42 4.25
C ARG A 145 -18.02 -7.91 4.53
#